data_AF-M3DSH1-F1
#
_entry.id   AF-M3DSH1-F1
#
_cell.length_a   1.000
_cell.length_b   1.000
_cell.length_c   1.000
_cell.angle_alpha   90.00
_cell.angle_beta   90.00
_cell.angle_gamma   90.00
#
_symmetry.space_group_name_H-M   'P 1'
#
loop_
_entity.id
_entity.type
_entity.pdbx_description
1 polymer ?
#
loop_
_entity_poly.entity_id
_entity_poly.type
_entity_poly.pdbx_seq_one_letter_code
_entity_poly.pdbx_strand_id
1 'polypeptide(L)'
;MILSTCRWGILAKLQGPSWRYLNVPEHLYYYSLPGIVKLCRSLGFQKKKHITYGSGLTAKKNSSLLYKTLKYFADPTVKFLDQGDMMALCFSK
;
A
#
# COMPACT_ATOMS: atom_id res chain seq x y z
N MET A 1 6.16 -11.34 -13.23
CA MET A 1 5.97 -11.51 -11.77
C MET A 1 5.06 -10.40 -11.26
N ILE A 2 4.06 -10.74 -10.47
CA ILE A 2 3.21 -9.77 -9.77
C ILE A 2 3.52 -9.89 -8.27
N LEU A 3 3.75 -8.76 -7.62
CA LEU A 3 4.08 -8.69 -6.20
C LEU A 3 3.12 -7.72 -5.52
N SER A 4 2.32 -8.23 -4.57
CA SER A 4 1.44 -7.41 -3.73
C SER A 4 1.99 -7.40 -2.30
N THR A 5 2.14 -6.22 -1.73
CA THR A 5 2.72 -6.06 -0.39
C THR A 5 2.25 -4.78 0.29
N CYS A 6 2.44 -4.70 1.60
CA CYS A 6 2.28 -3.47 2.36
C CYS A 6 3.34 -2.45 1.95
N ARG A 7 2.97 -1.17 2.00
CA ARG A 7 3.85 -0.07 1.62
C ARG A 7 4.34 0.71 2.83
N TRP A 8 5.66 0.96 2.87
CA TRP A 8 6.23 2.02 3.70
C TRP A 8 6.21 3.36 2.94
N GLY A 9 5.37 4.30 3.36
CA GLY A 9 5.14 5.57 2.66
C GLY A 9 4.91 6.75 3.60
N ILE A 10 4.40 7.87 3.07
CA ILE A 10 4.14 9.08 3.88
C ILE A 10 3.05 8.80 4.92
N LEU A 11 1.95 8.15 4.52
CA LEU A 11 0.86 7.81 5.44
C LEU A 11 1.33 6.88 6.57
N ALA A 12 2.20 5.91 6.25
CA ALA A 12 2.82 5.05 7.25
C ALA A 12 3.63 5.82 8.30
N LYS A 13 4.40 6.82 7.84
CA LYS A 13 5.16 7.71 8.73
C LYS A 13 4.26 8.57 9.61
N LEU A 14 3.18 9.11 9.04
CA LEU A 14 2.23 9.97 9.77
C LEU A 14 1.42 9.18 10.80
N GLN A 15 1.00 7.96 10.47
CA GLN A 15 0.19 7.14 11.36
C GLN A 15 1.03 6.40 12.41
N GLY A 16 2.33 6.22 12.14
CA GLY A 16 3.30 5.70 13.09
C GLY A 16 2.89 4.31 13.62
N PRO A 17 2.92 4.08 14.95
CA PRO A 17 2.55 2.80 15.56
C PRO A 17 1.10 2.35 15.30
N SER A 18 0.23 3.28 14.91
CA SER A 18 -1.16 2.97 14.55
C SER A 18 -1.29 2.53 13.09
N TRP A 19 -0.20 2.55 12.32
CA TRP A 19 -0.21 2.09 10.93
C TRP A 19 -0.47 0.59 10.86
N ARG A 20 -1.25 0.18 9.87
CA ARG A 20 -1.71 -1.21 9.82
C ARG A 20 -0.57 -2.13 9.42
N TYR A 21 -0.07 -2.90 10.38
CA TYR A 21 1.09 -3.77 10.19
C TYR A 21 0.79 -5.19 9.65
N LEU A 22 -0.41 -5.43 9.08
CA LEU A 22 -0.85 -6.80 8.80
C LEU A 22 -1.29 -7.02 7.35
N ASN A 23 -0.48 -7.81 6.65
CA ASN A 23 -0.94 -8.88 5.76
C ASN A 23 -0.69 -10.22 6.50
N VAL A 24 -1.73 -11.03 6.68
CA VAL A 24 -1.62 -12.40 7.23
C VAL A 24 -1.20 -13.34 6.08
N PRO A 25 -0.35 -14.38 6.29
CA PRO A 25 0.15 -14.92 7.56
C PRO A 25 1.60 -14.58 7.92
N GLU A 26 2.34 -13.89 7.06
CA GLU A 26 3.74 -13.60 7.32
C GLU A 26 3.97 -12.12 7.12
N HIS A 27 4.64 -11.50 8.10
CA HIS A 27 5.08 -10.11 8.10
C HIS A 27 5.88 -9.81 6.82
N LEU A 28 5.18 -9.53 5.73
CA LEU A 28 5.77 -9.11 4.47
C LEU A 28 6.33 -7.72 4.74
N TYR A 29 7.65 -7.69 4.91
CA TYR A 29 8.50 -6.52 5.05
C TYR A 29 7.89 -5.28 4.39
N TYR A 30 7.77 -4.21 5.15
CA TYR A 30 7.36 -2.90 4.62
C TYR A 30 8.44 -2.41 3.69
N TYR A 31 8.20 -2.57 2.39
CA TYR A 31 9.07 -1.96 1.42
C TYR A 31 8.58 -0.56 1.09
N SER A 32 9.53 0.37 1.02
CA SER A 32 9.32 1.55 0.20
C SER A 32 9.28 1.13 -1.27
N LEU A 33 8.51 1.83 -2.09
CA LEU A 33 8.48 1.60 -3.54
C LEU A 33 9.90 1.59 -4.15
N PRO A 34 10.82 2.53 -3.81
CA PRO A 34 12.20 2.46 -4.30
C PRO A 34 12.95 1.20 -3.82
N GLY A 35 12.74 0.78 -2.57
CA GLY A 35 13.42 -0.38 -1.98
C GLY A 35 13.09 -1.68 -2.71
N ILE A 36 11.79 -1.95 -2.94
CA ILE A 36 11.36 -3.18 -3.62
C ILE A 36 11.80 -3.19 -5.09
N VAL A 37 11.76 -2.03 -5.75
CA VAL A 37 12.20 -1.91 -7.14
C VAL A 37 13.70 -2.14 -7.25
N LYS A 38 14.51 -1.62 -6.32
CA LYS A 38 15.97 -1.86 -6.27
C LYS A 38 16.27 -3.34 -6.08
N LEU A 39 15.60 -4.01 -5.14
CA LEU A 39 15.76 -5.44 -4.88
C LEU A 39 15.36 -6.29 -6.10
N CYS A 40 14.21 -6.01 -6.72
CA CYS A 40 13.80 -6.76 -7.91
C CYS A 40 14.76 -6.55 -9.08
N ARG A 41 15.30 -5.33 -9.27
CA ARG A 41 16.32 -5.06 -10.29
C ARG A 41 17.61 -5.86 -10.05
N SER A 42 18.08 -5.98 -8.81
CA SER A 42 19.27 -6.80 -8.51
C SER A 42 19.07 -8.28 -8.79
N LEU A 43 17.81 -8.75 -8.85
CA LEU A 43 17.43 -10.11 -9.22
C LEU A 43 17.17 -10.26 -10.74
N GLY A 44 17.42 -9.22 -11.53
CA GLY A 44 17.24 -9.23 -12.99
C GLY A 44 15.83 -8.90 -13.46
N PHE A 45 14.95 -8.35 -12.60
CA PHE A 45 13.60 -7.94 -12.99
C PHE A 45 13.51 -6.46 -13.34
N GLN A 46 12.72 -6.12 -14.35
CA GLN A 46 12.39 -4.75 -14.74
C GLN A 46 10.95 -4.39 -14.33
N LYS A 47 10.78 -3.29 -13.60
CA LYS A 47 9.45 -2.77 -13.22
C LYS A 47 8.71 -2.32 -14.48
N LYS A 48 7.50 -2.84 -14.71
CA LYS A 48 6.61 -2.40 -15.80
C LYS A 48 5.59 -1.38 -15.31
N LYS A 49 4.82 -1.74 -14.29
CA LYS A 49 3.76 -0.90 -13.72
C LYS A 49 3.64 -1.15 -12.23
N HIS A 50 3.02 -0.21 -11.53
CA HIS A 50 2.58 -0.41 -10.16
C HIS A 50 1.26 0.34 -9.95
N ILE A 51 0.53 -0.09 -8.94
CA ILE A 51 -0.62 0.62 -8.40
C ILE A 51 -0.52 0.62 -6.89
N THR A 52 -1.14 1.60 -6.25
CA THR A 52 -1.38 1.56 -4.81
C THR A 52 -2.87 1.61 -4.51
N TYR A 53 -3.25 1.08 -3.36
CA TYR A 53 -4.63 0.99 -2.93
C TYR A 53 -4.70 0.91 -1.41
N GLY A 54 -5.90 1.15 -0.88
CA GLY A 54 -6.19 1.19 0.55
C GLY A 54 -5.74 2.48 1.20
N SER A 55 -6.68 3.21 1.80
CA SER A 55 -6.42 4.50 2.46
C SER A 55 -6.02 4.37 3.94
N GLY A 56 -5.81 3.15 4.45
CA GLY A 56 -5.75 2.88 5.89
C GLY A 56 -7.13 2.81 6.56
N LEU A 57 -8.18 3.37 5.94
CA LEU A 57 -9.55 3.25 6.43
C LEU A 57 -10.15 1.90 6.04
N THR A 58 -10.42 1.05 7.02
CA THR A 58 -10.97 -0.29 6.82
C THR A 58 -12.50 -0.27 6.79
N ALA A 59 -13.11 -1.34 6.27
CA ALA A 59 -14.54 -1.53 6.45
C ALA A 59 -14.82 -1.86 7.92
N LYS A 60 -15.43 -0.93 8.65
CA LYS A 60 -15.80 -1.11 10.06
C LYS A 60 -17.31 -1.38 10.15
N LYS A 61 -17.69 -2.52 10.74
CA LYS A 61 -19.10 -2.82 11.04
C LYS A 61 -19.65 -1.74 11.98
N ASN A 62 -20.84 -1.21 11.69
CA ASN A 62 -21.47 -0.10 12.41
C ASN A 62 -20.67 1.23 12.38
N SER A 63 -19.92 1.50 11.32
CA SER A 63 -19.24 2.79 11.17
C SER A 63 -20.22 3.95 11.01
N SER A 64 -19.90 5.11 11.59
CA SER A 64 -20.67 6.34 11.41
C SER A 64 -20.74 6.76 9.94
N LEU A 65 -21.76 7.56 9.59
CA LEU A 65 -21.89 8.11 8.24
C LEU A 65 -20.66 8.93 7.86
N LEU A 66 -20.14 9.73 8.80
CA LEU A 66 -18.90 10.51 8.63
C LEU A 66 -17.71 9.61 8.25
N TYR A 67 -17.53 8.47 8.92
CA TYR A 67 -16.45 7.54 8.61
C TYR A 67 -16.58 6.97 7.19
N LYS A 68 -17.81 6.63 6.77
CA LYS A 68 -18.07 6.13 5.41
C LYS A 68 -17.75 7.19 4.35
N THR A 69 -18.16 8.43 4.59
CA THR A 69 -17.88 9.55 3.69
C THR A 69 -16.38 9.83 3.59
N LEU A 70 -15.67 9.88 4.72
CA LEU A 70 -14.21 10.04 4.73
C LEU A 70 -13.51 8.91 3.97
N LYS A 71 -13.92 7.65 4.19
CA LYS A 71 -13.38 6.52 3.44
C LYS A 71 -13.65 6.61 1.94
N TYR A 72 -14.85 7.04 1.55
CA TYR A 72 -15.24 7.20 0.15
C TYR A 72 -14.34 8.19 -0.60
N PHE A 73 -13.94 9.28 0.04
CA PHE A 73 -13.01 10.25 -0.55
C PHE A 73 -11.54 9.81 -0.43
N ALA A 74 -11.15 9.23 0.71
CA ALA A 74 -9.76 8.86 0.95
C ALA A 74 -9.27 7.76 0.00
N ASP A 75 -10.11 6.75 -0.30
CA ASP A 75 -9.72 5.61 -1.14
C ASP A 75 -9.31 6.03 -2.57
N PRO A 76 -10.06 6.87 -3.31
CA PRO A 76 -9.61 7.44 -4.57
C PRO A 76 -8.39 8.36 -4.41
N THR A 77 -8.35 9.20 -3.38
CA THR A 77 -7.26 10.17 -3.17
C THR A 77 -5.92 9.47 -3.00
N VAL A 78 -5.83 8.41 -2.21
CA VAL A 78 -4.57 7.67 -2.02
C VAL A 78 -4.13 6.93 -3.28
N LYS A 79 -5.05 6.52 -4.14
CA LYS A 79 -4.72 5.94 -5.45
C LYS A 79 -4.15 7.00 -6.40
N PHE A 80 -4.79 8.17 -6.44
CA PHE A 80 -4.37 9.28 -7.30
C PHE A 80 -3.01 9.85 -6.89
N LEU A 81 -2.78 10.05 -5.59
CA LEU A 81 -1.52 10.55 -5.05
C LEU A 81 -0.42 9.48 -4.99
N ASP A 82 -0.73 8.25 -5.39
CA ASP A 82 0.14 7.08 -5.23
C ASP A 82 0.68 6.98 -3.80
N GLN A 83 -0.20 6.95 -2.80
CA GLN A 83 0.10 6.87 -1.37
C GLN A 83 -0.74 5.82 -0.63
N GLY A 84 -1.26 4.80 -1.31
CA GLY A 84 -2.00 3.72 -0.63
C GLY A 84 -1.17 2.95 0.41
N ASP A 85 -1.86 2.34 1.38
CA ASP A 85 -1.28 1.47 2.42
C ASP A 85 -0.72 0.15 1.88
N MET A 86 -1.22 -0.24 0.70
CA MET A 86 -0.81 -1.40 -0.06
C MET A 86 -0.32 -0.98 -1.44
N MET A 87 0.57 -1.79 -2.01
CA MET A 87 1.02 -1.64 -3.38
C MET A 87 1.08 -2.98 -4.10
N ALA A 88 0.72 -2.96 -5.38
CA ALA A 88 0.91 -4.07 -6.29
C ALA A 88 1.83 -3.65 -7.43
N LEU A 89 2.86 -4.45 -7.69
CA LEU A 89 3.86 -4.19 -8.71
C LEU A 89 3.88 -5.31 -9.74
N CYS A 90 4.03 -4.93 -11.00
CA CYS A 90 4.24 -5.85 -12.10
C CYS A 90 5.68 -5.70 -12.62
N PHE A 91 6.37 -6.82 -12.69
CA PHE A 91 7.74 -6.93 -13.20
C PHE A 91 7.82 -7.91 -14.37
N SER A 92 8.63 -7.58 -15.37
CA SER A 92 9.11 -8.53 -16.38
C SER A 92 10.53 -8.99 -16.02
N LYS A 93 10.90 -10.18 -16.49
CA LYS A 93 12.30 -10.60 -16.52
C LYS A 93 12.87 -10.28 -17.90
#